data_AF-A0A7W1ILY2-F1
#
_entry.id   AF-A0A7W1ILY2-F1
#
_cell.length_a   1.000
_cell.length_b   1.000
_cell.length_c   1.000
_cell.angle_alpha   90.00
_cell.angle_beta   90.00
_cell.angle_gamma   90.00
#
_symmetry.space_group_name_H-M   'P 1'
#
loop_
_entity.id
_entity.type
_entity.pdbx_description
1 polymer ?
#
loop_
_entity_poly.entity_id
_entity_poly.type
_entity_poly.pdbx_seq_one_letter_code
_entity_poly.pdbx_strand_id
1 'polypeptide(L)' 'MPDFYTLNLNAAKSFRIKGKYYLNFNGGINNLLNNKNALSFGYEQMRWDIGQLNRFQNKYQYMMGLTYRVNVSFSF' A
#
# COMPACT_ATOMS: atom_id res chain seq x y z
N MET A 1 -9.50 -11.35 12.64
CA MET A 1 -9.69 -10.28 11.64
C MET A 1 -10.49 -10.87 10.48
N PRO A 2 -11.45 -10.14 9.90
CA PRO A 2 -12.17 -10.62 8.72
C PRO A 2 -11.21 -10.78 7.54
N ASP A 3 -11.45 -11.80 6.71
CA ASP A 3 -10.68 -12.05 5.50
C ASP A 3 -10.88 -10.89 4.52
N PHE A 4 -9.79 -10.42 3.94
CA PHE A 4 -9.80 -9.34 2.96
C PHE A 4 -8.97 -9.72 1.75
N TYR A 5 -9.49 -9.41 0.57
CA TYR A 5 -8.79 -9.58 -0.69
C TYR A 5 -8.36 -8.22 -1.22
N THR A 6 -7.13 -8.16 -1.72
CA THR A 6 -6.62 -7.02 -2.50
C THR A 6 -6.18 -7.55 -3.85
N LEU A 7 -6.50 -6.82 -4.90
CA LEU A 7 -6.03 -7.11 -6.25
C LEU A 7 -5.03 -6.02 -6.65
N ASN A 8 -3.86 -6.43 -7.10
CA ASN A 8 -2.81 -5.53 -7.55
C ASN A 8 -2.54 -5.80 -9.03
N LEU A 9 -2.45 -4.73 -9.82
CA LEU A 9 -2.11 -4.80 -11.23
C LEU A 9 -0.81 -4.05 -11.46
N ASN A 10 0.11 -4.63 -12.23
CA ASN A 10 1.32 -3.95 -12.66
C ASN A 10 1.55 -4.15 -14.16
N ALA A 11 1.97 -3.08 -14.83
CA ALA A 11 2.36 -3.09 -16.22
C ALA A 11 3.70 -2.38 -16.36
N ALA A 12 4.63 -2.99 -17.09
CA ALA A 12 5.93 -2.40 -17.38
C ALA A 12 6.18 -2.43 -18.88
N LYS A 13 6.78 -1.38 -19.41
CA LYS A 13 7.21 -1.31 -20.80
C LYS A 13 8.57 -0.62 -20.89
N SER A 14 9.53 -1.32 -21.49
CA SER A 14 10.85 -0.79 -21.76
C SER A 14 11.08 -0.61 -23.24
N PHE A 15 11.69 0.51 -23.60
CA PHE A 15 12.09 0.86 -24.94
C PHE A 15 13.60 1.03 -25.00
N ARG A 16 14.22 0.54 -26.07
CA ARG A 16 15.63 0.79 -26.36
C ARG A 16 15.73 1.98 -27.31
N ILE A 17 16.41 3.03 -26.89
CA ILE A 17 16.61 4.27 -27.65
C ILE A 17 18.04 4.29 -28.20
N LYS A 18 18.17 4.50 -29.52
CA LYS A 18 19.46 4.57 -30.24
C LYS A 18 20.41 3.39 -30.00
N GLY A 19 19.88 2.22 -29.64
CA GLY A 19 20.67 1.01 -29.39
C GLY A 19 21.58 1.06 -28.14
N LYS A 20 21.60 2.15 -27.37
CA LYS A 20 22.45 2.30 -26.18
C LYS A 20 21.66 2.62 -24.91
N TYR A 21 20.64 3.46 -25.05
CA TYR A 21 19.85 3.93 -23.91
C TYR A 21 18.63 3.04 -23.70
N TYR A 22 18.23 2.86 -22.44
CA TYR A 22 16.98 2.21 -22.09
C TYR A 22 16.06 3.19 -21.37
N LEU A 23 14.81 3.23 -21.81
CA LEU A 23 13.75 3.98 -21.16
C LEU A 23 12.69 2.99 -20.69
N ASN A 24 12.53 2.87 -19.38
CA ASN A 24 11.57 1.97 -18.76
C ASN A 24 10.44 2.78 -18.12
N PHE A 25 9.21 2.40 -18.46
CA PHE A 25 7.99 2.88 -17.82
C PHE A 25 7.38 1.72 -17.03
N ASN A 26 7.22 1.90 -15.73
CA ASN A 26 6.53 0.96 -14.87
C ASN A 26 5.34 1.64 -14.21
N GLY A 27 4.14 1.10 -14.43
CA GLY A 27 2.90 1.51 -13.78
C GLY A 27 2.37 0.38 -12.91
N GLY A 28 1.81 0.72 -11.75
CA GLY A 28 1.15 -0.21 -10.87
C GLY A 28 -0.08 0.42 -10.23
N ILE A 29 -1.15 -0.36 -10.12
CA ILE A 29 -2.33 -0.05 -9.36
C ILE A 29 -2.39 -1.05 -8.21
N ASN A 30 -2.30 -0.53 -7.00
CA ASN A 30 -2.39 -1.31 -5.78
C ASN A 30 -3.80 -1.15 -5.20
N ASN A 31 -4.35 -2.26 -4.70
CA ASN A 31 -5.69 -2.31 -4.11
C ASN A 31 -6.80 -1.88 -5.09
N LEU A 32 -6.88 -2.53 -6.27
CA LEU A 32 -7.91 -2.26 -7.30
C LEU A 32 -9.34 -2.39 -6.76
N LEU A 33 -9.55 -3.31 -5.81
CA LEU A 33 -10.83 -3.52 -5.12
C LEU A 33 -11.15 -2.41 -4.09
N ASN A 34 -10.24 -1.44 -3.91
CA ASN A 34 -10.35 -0.31 -3.00
C ASN A 34 -10.75 -0.72 -1.57
N ASN A 35 -10.20 -1.84 -1.11
CA ASN A 35 -10.54 -2.39 0.19
C ASN A 35 -9.86 -1.57 1.30
N LYS A 36 -10.64 -0.78 2.02
CA LYS A 36 -10.17 0.06 3.15
C LYS A 36 -10.45 -0.57 4.51
N ASN A 37 -11.10 -1.74 4.54
CA ASN A 37 -11.55 -2.40 5.77
C ASN A 37 -10.47 -3.32 6.36
N ALA A 38 -9.35 -3.50 5.65
CA ALA A 38 -8.22 -4.25 6.13
C ALA A 38 -7.46 -3.42 7.18
N LEU A 39 -7.42 -3.92 8.42
CA LEU A 39 -6.57 -3.36 9.47
C LEU A 39 -5.10 -3.59 9.10
N SER A 40 -4.39 -2.51 8.82
CA SER A 40 -2.97 -2.54 8.47
C SER A 40 -2.08 -2.64 9.71
N PHE A 41 -2.51 -2.04 10.82
CA PHE A 41 -1.78 -1.99 12.08
C PHE A 41 -2.78 -1.76 13.22
N GLY A 42 -2.82 -2.66 14.20
CA GLY A 42 -3.52 -2.44 15.46
C GLY A 42 -2.46 -2.25 16.55
N TYR A 43 -2.29 -1.02 17.05
CA TYR A 43 -1.41 -0.79 18.20
C TYR A 43 -2.27 -0.85 19.46
N GLU A 44 -2.23 -1.99 20.15
CA GLU A 44 -2.74 -2.09 21.50
C GLU A 44 -1.68 -1.52 22.44
N GLN A 45 -1.95 -0.34 22.98
CA GLN A 45 -1.06 0.23 23.99
C GLN A 45 -1.29 -0.58 25.27
N MET A 46 -0.30 -1.40 25.70
CA MET A 46 -0.33 -2.21 26.94
C MET A 46 -0.41 -1.39 28.25
N ARG A 47 -0.98 -0.18 28.22
CA ARG A 47 -1.26 0.64 29.40
C ARG A 47 -2.68 0.39 29.84
N TRP A 48 -2.90 -0.80 30.39
CA TRP A 48 -4.16 -1.19 31.02
C TRP A 48 -4.20 -0.59 32.42
N ASP A 49 -5.13 0.33 32.67
CA ASP A 49 -5.46 0.84 33.99
C ASP A 49 -6.90 0.42 34.36
N ILE A 50 -7.07 -0.33 35.44
CA ILE A 50 -8.32 -1.01 35.82
C ILE A 50 -9.42 0.02 36.19
N GLY A 51 -9.02 1.24 36.58
CA GLY A 51 -9.93 2.31 36.99
C GLY A 51 -10.44 3.21 35.87
N GLN A 52 -9.83 3.20 34.68
CA GLN A 52 -10.20 4.09 33.56
C GLN A 52 -10.06 3.40 32.20
N LEU A 53 -11.01 2.49 31.90
CA LEU A 53 -11.07 1.70 30.66
C LEU A 53 -10.99 2.55 29.36
N ASN A 54 -11.40 3.81 29.40
CA ASN A 54 -11.56 4.63 28.20
C ASN A 54 -10.37 5.55 27.88
N ARG A 55 -9.32 5.54 28.71
CA ARG A 55 -8.22 6.51 28.60
C ARG A 55 -7.19 6.14 27.52
N PHE A 56 -7.10 4.86 27.17
CA PHE A 56 -6.17 4.33 26.16
C PHE A 56 -6.90 3.44 25.15
N GLN A 57 -7.79 4.03 24.36
CA GLN A 57 -8.50 3.29 23.31
C GLN A 57 -7.53 2.78 22.23
N ASN A 58 -7.73 1.54 21.79
CA ASN A 58 -6.98 0.93 20.72
C ASN A 58 -7.13 1.77 19.43
N LYS A 59 -5.99 2.24 18.89
CA LYS A 59 -5.97 2.96 17.62
C LYS A 59 -5.76 1.96 16.50
N TYR A 60 -6.78 1.79 15.67
CA TYR A 60 -6.73 0.96 14.48
C TYR A 60 -6.31 1.81 13.28
N GLN A 61 -5.23 1.43 12.62
CA GLN A 61 -4.76 2.05 11.39
C GLN A 61 -5.18 1.18 10.20
N TYR A 62 -5.95 1.77 9.30
CA TYR A 62 -6.48 1.11 8.10
C TYR A 62 -5.47 1.10 6.96
N MET A 63 -5.56 0.11 6.09
CA MET A 63 -4.77 0.06 4.86
C MET A 63 -5.11 1.23 3.93
N MET A 64 -4.11 1.71 3.20
CA MET A 64 -4.33 2.68 2.12
C MET A 64 -5.27 2.06 1.07
N GLY A 65 -6.21 2.87 0.58
CA GLY A 65 -7.15 2.46 -0.47
C GLY A 65 -6.46 2.26 -1.82
N LEU A 66 -7.21 2.50 -2.90
CA LEU A 66 -6.68 2.45 -4.26
C LEU A 66 -5.49 3.40 -4.42
N THR A 67 -4.33 2.85 -4.77
CA THR A 67 -3.08 3.62 -4.92
C THR A 67 -2.50 3.39 -6.31
N TYR A 68 -2.10 4.49 -6.95
CA TYR A 68 -1.48 4.47 -8.28
C TYR A 68 -0.01 4.81 -8.15
N ARG A 69 0.85 4.00 -8.75
CA ARG A 69 2.29 4.22 -8.80
C ARG A 69 2.74 4.22 -10.25
N VAL A 70 3.50 5.24 -10.63
CA VAL A 70 4.17 5.31 -11.92
C VAL A 70 5.65 5.60 -11.66
N ASN A 71 6.52 4.84 -12.31
CA ASN A 71 7.95 4.98 -12.26
C ASN A 71 8.48 5.07 -13.69
N VAL A 72 9.38 6.02 -13.91
CA VAL A 72 10.12 6.17 -15.16
C VAL A 72 11.59 6.06 -14.81
N SER A 73 12.29 5.15 -15.48
CA SER A 73 13.71 4.91 -15.28
C SER A 73 14.43 5.05 -16.60
N PHE A 74 15.54 5.80 -16.59
CA PHE A 74 16.40 6.00 -17.76
C PHE A 74 17.80 5.44 -17.45
N SER A 75 18.31 4.59 -18.34
CA SER A 75 19.65 3.98 -18.23
C SER A 75 20.50 4.38 -19.43
N PHE A 76 21.73 4.81 -19.16
CA PHE A 76 22.71 5.33 -20.12
C PHE A 76 23.83 4.34 -20.44
#